data_AF-A0A8H5E7A6-F1
#
_entry.id   AF-A0A8H5E7A6-F1
#
_cell.length_a   1.000
_cell.length_b   1.000
_cell.length_c   1.000
_cell.angle_alpha   90.00
_cell.angle_beta   90.00
_cell.angle_gamma   90.00
#
_symmetry.space_group_name_H-M   'P 1'
#
loop_
_entity.id
_entity.type
_entity.pdbx_description
1 polymer ?
#
loop_
_entity_poly.entity_id
_entity_poly.type
_entity_poly.pdbx_seq_one_letter_code
_entity_poly.pdbx_strand_id
1 'polypeptide(L)'
;ANHTKVHVFKSDIPPWQLQANAQIPFIASHIPTSTKLGDLLKGFGCTNPSAKKNICFELYSGGNGKWYKGYSFTGDDKDEIGKTMDEVGWDSSRTGNKGEKPVVCLWFCKS
;
A
#
# COMPACT_ATOMS: atom_id res chain seq x y z
N ALA A 1 -3.69 19.97 -5.56
CA ALA A 1 -4.31 18.75 -4.99
C ALA A 1 -3.33 18.16 -3.97
N ASN A 2 -3.82 17.76 -2.79
CA ASN A 2 -2.99 17.09 -1.79
C ASN A 2 -2.67 15.68 -2.26
N HIS A 3 -1.40 15.27 -2.18
CA HIS A 3 -0.95 13.95 -2.58
C HIS A 3 -0.20 13.30 -1.44
N THR A 4 -0.28 11.98 -1.36
CA THR A 4 0.59 11.17 -0.52
C THR A 4 1.68 10.51 -1.36
N LYS A 5 2.86 10.27 -0.76
CA LYS A 5 3.94 9.52 -1.39
C LYS A 5 3.73 8.04 -1.09
N VAL A 6 3.82 7.23 -2.13
CA VAL A 6 3.64 5.77 -2.03
C VAL A 6 4.81 5.05 -2.68
N HIS A 7 5.35 4.06 -1.99
CA HIS A 7 6.24 3.05 -2.55
C HIS A 7 5.47 1.75 -2.72
N VAL A 8 5.25 1.33 -3.96
CA VAL A 8 4.54 0.10 -4.27
C VAL A 8 5.54 -1.01 -4.56
N PHE A 9 5.58 -2.00 -3.66
CA PHE A 9 6.53 -3.11 -3.70
C PHE A 9 6.12 -4.13 -4.76
N LYS A 10 7.12 -4.64 -5.48
CA LYS A 10 6.98 -5.69 -6.48
C LYS A 10 7.61 -6.96 -5.95
N SER A 11 6.78 -7.94 -5.61
CA SER A 11 7.20 -9.25 -5.15
C SER A 11 6.08 -10.25 -5.37
N ASP A 12 6.43 -11.47 -5.80
CA ASP A 12 5.48 -12.59 -5.91
C ASP A 12 5.19 -13.21 -4.53
N ILE A 13 6.14 -13.08 -3.61
CA ILE A 13 6.04 -13.53 -2.23
C ILE A 13 5.63 -12.35 -1.35
N PRO A 14 4.72 -12.53 -0.38
CA PRO A 14 4.37 -11.48 0.57
C PRO A 14 5.63 -10.89 1.25
N PRO A 15 5.82 -9.56 1.26
CA PRO A 15 7.05 -8.94 1.74
C PRO A 15 7.47 -9.30 3.17
N TRP A 16 6.51 -9.60 4.05
CA TRP A 16 6.78 -10.03 5.43
C TRP A 16 7.22 -11.50 5.57
N GLN A 17 7.19 -12.28 4.48
CA GLN A 17 7.68 -13.66 4.43
C GLN A 17 9.06 -13.77 3.78
N LEU A 18 9.59 -12.68 3.22
CA LEU A 18 10.92 -12.66 2.64
C LEU A 18 12.00 -12.73 3.73
N GLN A 19 13.18 -13.20 3.32
CA GLN A 19 14.35 -13.19 4.19
C GLN A 19 14.69 -11.76 4.61
N ALA A 20 15.26 -11.61 5.81
CA ALA A 20 15.75 -10.32 6.29
C ALA A 20 16.77 -9.74 5.28
N ASN A 21 16.64 -8.44 4.99
CA ASN A 21 17.46 -7.70 4.02
C ASN A 21 17.23 -8.06 2.55
N ALA A 22 16.17 -8.81 2.22
CA ALA A 22 15.76 -8.99 0.83
C ALA A 22 15.53 -7.63 0.17
N GLN A 23 16.16 -7.43 -1.00
CA GLN A 23 15.98 -6.24 -1.81
C GLN A 23 14.66 -6.38 -2.58
N ILE A 24 13.66 -5.57 -2.22
CA ILE A 24 12.36 -5.58 -2.87
C ILE A 24 12.29 -4.39 -3.83
N PRO A 25 12.19 -4.61 -5.15
CA PRO A 25 12.00 -3.50 -6.08
C PRO A 25 10.66 -2.81 -5.82
N PHE A 26 10.60 -1.49 -6.02
CA PHE A 26 9.36 -0.73 -5.85
C PHE A 26 9.19 0.34 -6.94
N ILE A 27 7.94 0.79 -7.11
CA ILE A 27 7.60 1.99 -7.87
C ILE A 27 7.28 3.11 -6.88
N ALA A 28 7.88 4.28 -7.08
CA ALA A 28 7.47 5.50 -6.38
C ALA A 28 6.31 6.17 -7.12
N SER A 29 5.29 6.62 -6.39
CA SER A 29 4.13 7.30 -6.97
C SER A 29 3.60 8.39 -6.04
N HIS A 30 3.05 9.44 -6.64
CA HIS A 30 2.26 10.46 -5.94
C HIS A 30 0.79 10.21 -6.24
N ILE A 31 0.00 9.97 -5.20
CA ILE A 31 -1.42 9.64 -5.35
C ILE A 31 -2.25 10.73 -4.66
N PRO A 32 -3.28 11.29 -5.31
CA PRO A 32 -4.18 12.23 -4.66
C PRO A 32 -4.76 11.62 -3.38
N THR A 33 -4.78 12.38 -2.28
CA THR A 33 -5.30 11.86 -1.01
C THR A 33 -6.81 11.58 -1.07
N SER A 34 -7.51 12.19 -2.03
CA SER A 34 -8.93 11.95 -2.33
C SER A 34 -9.21 10.69 -3.16
N THR A 35 -8.19 9.95 -3.59
CA THR A 35 -8.38 8.68 -4.32
C THR A 35 -9.05 7.65 -3.41
N LYS A 36 -10.12 7.01 -3.90
CA LYS A 36 -10.80 5.92 -3.19
C LYS A 36 -9.96 4.65 -3.21
N LEU A 37 -10.02 3.87 -2.15
CA LEU A 37 -9.30 2.61 -2.00
C LEU A 37 -9.69 1.57 -3.08
N GLY A 38 -10.95 1.55 -3.49
CA GLY A 38 -11.39 0.71 -4.62
C GLY A 38 -10.77 1.11 -5.96
N ASP A 39 -10.59 2.41 -6.21
CA ASP A 39 -9.95 2.93 -7.42
C ASP A 39 -8.43 2.73 -7.38
N LEU A 40 -7.83 2.80 -6.19
CA LEU A 40 -6.43 2.45 -5.95
C LEU A 40 -6.12 1.00 -6.38
N LEU A 41 -6.94 0.04 -5.95
CA LEU A 41 -6.81 -1.37 -6.34
C LEU A 41 -6.82 -1.53 -7.86
N LYS A 42 -7.79 -0.93 -8.53
CA LYS A 42 -7.90 -0.97 -10.01
C LYS A 42 -6.68 -0.32 -10.67
N GLY A 43 -6.26 0.85 -10.18
CA GLY A 43 -5.11 1.60 -10.70
C GLY A 43 -3.79 0.82 -10.64
N PHE A 44 -3.62 -0.04 -9.63
CA PHE A 44 -2.46 -0.93 -9.51
C PHE A 44 -2.67 -2.33 -10.11
N GLY A 45 -3.76 -2.53 -10.85
CA GLY A 45 -4.02 -3.73 -11.65
C GLY A 45 -4.65 -4.90 -10.89
N CYS A 46 -5.23 -4.67 -9.71
CA CYS A 46 -6.03 -5.68 -9.01
C CYS A 46 -7.41 -5.80 -9.67
N THR A 47 -7.48 -6.59 -10.74
CA THR A 47 -8.67 -6.75 -11.61
C THR A 47 -9.21 -8.18 -11.60
N ASN A 48 -8.86 -8.97 -10.58
CA ASN A 48 -9.34 -10.34 -10.44
C ASN A 48 -10.88 -10.37 -10.40
N PRO A 49 -11.57 -11.29 -11.11
CA PRO A 49 -13.03 -11.38 -11.09
C PRO A 49 -13.61 -11.61 -9.69
N SER A 50 -12.84 -12.25 -8.81
CA SER A 50 -13.20 -12.45 -7.42
C SER A 50 -12.65 -11.29 -6.58
N ALA A 51 -13.50 -10.33 -6.23
CA ALA A 51 -13.09 -9.10 -5.52
C ALA A 51 -12.29 -9.34 -4.23
N LYS A 52 -12.58 -10.41 -3.48
CA LYS A 52 -11.83 -10.82 -2.27
C LYS A 52 -10.34 -11.15 -2.50
N LYS A 53 -9.95 -11.40 -3.75
CA LYS A 53 -8.56 -11.71 -4.15
C LYS A 53 -7.75 -10.47 -4.51
N ASN A 54 -8.43 -9.35 -4.71
CA ASN A 54 -7.80 -8.05 -4.91
C ASN A 54 -7.52 -7.46 -3.53
N ILE A 55 -6.27 -7.51 -3.06
CA ILE A 55 -5.92 -7.12 -1.69
C ILE A 55 -4.80 -6.09 -1.71
N CYS A 56 -4.88 -5.08 -0.86
CA CYS A 56 -3.79 -4.16 -0.59
C CYS A 56 -3.33 -4.30 0.86
N PHE A 57 -2.02 -4.30 1.06
CA PHE A 57 -1.38 -4.34 2.37
C PHE A 57 -0.47 -3.14 2.55
N GLU A 58 -0.64 -2.38 3.64
CA GLU A 58 0.41 -1.49 4.13
C GLU A 58 1.56 -2.32 4.71
N LEU A 59 2.78 -1.84 4.49
CA LEU A 59 4.00 -2.44 5.00
C LEU A 59 4.73 -1.45 5.89
N TYR A 60 5.28 -1.96 6.98
CA TYR A 60 6.18 -1.21 7.85
C TYR A 60 7.54 -1.89 7.92
N SER A 61 8.61 -1.08 7.88
CA SER A 61 9.95 -1.56 8.19
C SER A 61 10.04 -1.76 9.69
N GLY A 62 10.25 -3.00 10.15
CA GLY A 62 10.45 -3.27 11.58
C GLY A 62 11.92 -3.33 11.98
N GLY A 63 12.82 -2.79 11.15
CA GLY A 63 14.26 -2.83 11.38
C GLY A 63 14.91 -4.14 10.96
N ASN A 64 16.25 -4.14 10.90
CA ASN A 64 17.07 -5.29 10.48
C ASN A 64 16.63 -5.93 9.15
N GLY A 65 16.17 -5.09 8.21
CA GLY A 65 15.71 -5.52 6.89
C GLY A 65 14.44 -6.37 6.87
N LYS A 66 13.65 -6.38 7.95
CA LYS A 66 12.35 -7.07 8.01
C LYS A 66 11.18 -6.14 7.73
N TRP A 67 10.17 -6.70 7.08
CA TRP A 67 8.91 -6.03 6.80
C TRP A 67 7.76 -6.67 7.56
N TYR A 68 6.81 -5.85 7.99
CA TYR A 68 5.62 -6.28 8.72
C TYR A 68 4.37 -5.80 8.00
N LYS A 69 3.31 -6.60 8.09
CA LYS A 69 1.99 -6.25 7.55
C LYS A 69 1.28 -5.28 8.51
N GLY A 70 0.77 -4.19 7.95
CA GLY A 70 -0.04 -3.20 8.62
C GLY A 70 -1.52 -3.29 8.26
N TYR A 71 -2.15 -2.11 8.17
CA TYR A 71 -3.51 -1.96 7.66
C TYR A 71 -3.66 -2.63 6.28
N SER A 72 -4.81 -3.25 6.04
CA SER A 72 -5.09 -3.96 4.80
C SER A 72 -6.57 -4.01 4.51
N PHE A 73 -6.92 -4.04 3.24
CA PHE A 73 -8.30 -4.14 2.79
C PHE A 73 -8.39 -4.98 1.51
N THR A 74 -9.55 -5.55 1.27
CA THR A 74 -9.88 -6.38 0.10
C THR A 74 -10.89 -5.66 -0.79
N GLY A 75 -10.98 -6.06 -2.06
CA GLY A 75 -11.91 -5.44 -3.02
C GLY A 75 -13.39 -5.74 -2.75
N ASP A 76 -13.71 -6.71 -1.89
CA ASP A 76 -15.07 -7.05 -1.47
C ASP A 76 -15.51 -6.38 -0.17
N ASP A 77 -14.59 -5.70 0.52
CA ASP A 77 -14.91 -4.90 1.71
C ASP A 77 -15.51 -3.55 1.28
N LYS A 78 -16.84 -3.48 1.23
CA LYS A 78 -17.58 -2.31 0.73
C LYS A 78 -17.33 -1.05 1.56
N ASP A 79 -17.11 -1.21 2.86
CA ASP A 79 -16.90 -0.08 3.76
C ASP A 79 -15.49 0.46 3.57
N GLU A 80 -14.48 -0.41 3.44
CA GLU A 80 -13.10 0.01 3.20
C GLU A 80 -12.89 0.58 1.79
N ILE A 81 -13.38 -0.06 0.73
CA ILE A 81 -13.15 0.41 -0.66
C ILE A 81 -13.78 1.79 -0.94
N GLY A 82 -14.76 2.19 -0.13
CA GLY A 82 -15.42 3.50 -0.20
C GLY A 82 -14.58 4.63 0.40
N LYS A 83 -13.65 4.32 1.31
CA LYS A 83 -12.76 5.29 1.94
C LYS A 83 -11.74 5.83 0.95
N THR A 84 -11.24 7.01 1.26
CA THR A 84 -10.14 7.68 0.58
C THR A 84 -8.80 7.37 1.25
N MET A 85 -7.70 7.66 0.56
CA MET A 85 -6.35 7.54 1.15
C MET A 85 -6.22 8.38 2.44
N ASP A 86 -6.82 9.57 2.46
CA ASP A 86 -6.78 10.49 3.62
C ASP A 86 -7.47 9.90 4.86
N GLU A 87 -8.65 9.31 4.68
CA GLU A 87 -9.45 8.71 5.76
C GLU A 87 -8.74 7.53 6.46
N VAL A 88 -7.79 6.89 5.78
CA VAL A 88 -6.95 5.83 6.35
C VAL A 88 -5.56 6.30 6.80
N GLY A 89 -5.34 7.63 6.85
CA GLY A 89 -4.10 8.24 7.32
C GLY A 89 -2.96 8.21 6.30
N TRP A 90 -3.24 7.87 5.04
CA TRP A 90 -2.30 7.99 3.91
C TRP A 90 -2.43 9.39 3.29
N ASP A 91 -2.08 10.38 4.10
CA ASP A 91 -2.24 11.81 3.82
C ASP A 91 -0.94 12.44 3.26
N SER A 92 -0.93 13.76 3.05
CA SER A 92 0.23 14.51 2.57
C SER A 92 1.37 14.67 3.58
N SER A 93 1.17 14.29 4.84
CA SER A 93 2.22 14.29 5.87
C SER A 93 3.13 13.06 5.81
N ARG A 94 2.80 12.06 4.99
CA ARG A 94 3.62 10.85 4.73
C ARG A 94 4.78 11.15 3.76
N THR A 95 5.72 11.99 4.17
CA THR A 95 6.75 12.55 3.28
C THR A 95 8.02 11.69 3.16
N GLY A 96 8.30 10.87 4.18
CA GLY A 96 9.55 10.10 4.31
C GLY A 96 10.78 10.91 4.67
N ASN A 97 10.65 12.20 4.95
CA ASN A 97 11.77 13.03 5.34
C ASN A 97 12.26 12.64 6.74
N LYS A 98 13.53 12.92 7.04
CA LYS A 98 14.10 12.67 8.36
C LYS A 98 13.31 13.42 9.44
N GLY A 99 12.74 12.68 10.40
CA GLY A 99 11.94 13.24 11.48
C GLY A 99 10.45 13.45 11.16
N GLU A 100 10.02 13.15 9.93
CA GLU A 100 8.61 13.21 9.52
C GLU A 100 8.01 11.80 9.37
N LYS A 101 6.70 11.70 9.09
CA LYS A 101 6.05 10.40 8.93
C LYS A 101 6.62 9.65 7.71
N PRO A 102 6.80 8.31 7.81
CA PRO A 102 7.37 7.51 6.74
C PRO A 102 6.49 7.53 5.48
N VAL A 103 7.10 7.32 4.31
CA VAL A 103 6.37 7.05 3.06
C VAL A 103 5.45 5.84 3.23
N VAL A 104 4.26 5.89 2.64
CA VAL A 104 3.34 4.74 2.65
C VAL A 104 3.93 3.65 1.77
N CYS A 105 4.24 2.49 2.34
CA CYS A 105 4.71 1.33 1.57
C CYS A 105 3.55 0.38 1.37
N LEU A 106 3.22 0.05 0.12
CA LEU A 106 2.08 -0.81 -0.22
C LEU A 106 2.54 -2.04 -1.00
N TRP A 107 1.83 -3.15 -0.81
CA TRP A 107 1.94 -4.33 -1.67
C TRP A 107 0.55 -4.83 -2.05
N PHE A 108 0.39 -5.19 -3.32
CA PHE A 108 -0.88 -5.57 -3.90
C PHE A 108 -0.88 -7.04 -4.28
N CYS A 109 -1.82 -7.80 -3.73
CA CYS A 109 -2.11 -9.17 -4.15
C CYS A 109 -3.17 -9.14 -5.26
N LYS A 110 -2.89 -9.86 -6.36
CA LYS A 110 -3.72 -9.87 -7.59
C LYS A 110 -4.33 -11.26 -7.88
N SER A 111 -4.04 -12.26 -7.05
CA SER A 111 -4.17 -13.71 -7.33
C SER A 111 -5.48 -14.34 -6.85
#